data_AF-K1SQ18-F1
#
_entry.id   AF-K1SQ18-F1
#
_cell.length_a   1.000
_cell.length_b   1.000
_cell.length_c   1.000
_cell.angle_alpha   90.00
_cell.angle_beta   90.00
_cell.angle_gamma   90.00
#
_symmetry.space_group_name_H-M   'P 1'
#
loop_
_entity.id
_entity.type
_entity.pdbx_description
1 polymer ?
#
loop_
_entity_poly.entity_id
_entity_poly.type
_entity_poly.pdbx_seq_one_letter_code
_entity_poly.pdbx_strand_id
1 'polypeptide(L)'
;MTLLHHVNQAIKAVGVMKRDVDYVVKDGEIVIVDEFTGRLMFGRRFNEGLHQAIEAKEGVKVKNESKTLATITFQNFFRLYDKLSGMTGTAMTEEAEFRQIYALDVIEIPTNKPIARIDHEDQVYKNEEGKYKAVIRQIEECHAKGQPVLVGTITIEKSELLSSMLKKKGIKHEVLNAKNHEREAEIVAQAGK
;
A
#
# COMPACT_ATOMS: atom_id res chain seq x y z
N MET A 1 23.11 -21.15 -19.03
CA MET A 1 22.79 -20.54 -17.71
C MET A 1 21.55 -21.16 -17.03
N THR A 2 20.69 -21.91 -17.73
CA THR A 2 19.40 -22.43 -17.22
C THR A 2 19.49 -23.75 -16.43
N LEU A 3 20.34 -24.70 -16.81
CA LEU A 3 20.39 -26.01 -16.13
C LEU A 3 20.91 -25.92 -14.69
N LEU A 4 21.99 -25.17 -14.46
CA LEU A 4 22.55 -24.95 -13.11
C LEU A 4 21.51 -24.33 -12.17
N HIS A 5 20.76 -23.34 -12.67
CA HIS A 5 19.68 -22.72 -11.92
C HIS A 5 18.60 -23.74 -11.52
N HIS A 6 18.12 -24.55 -12.47
CA HIS A 6 17.12 -25.58 -12.19
C HIS A 6 17.62 -26.65 -11.21
N VAL A 7 18.89 -27.08 -11.34
CA VAL A 7 19.50 -28.04 -10.41
C VAL A 7 19.59 -27.45 -9.00
N ASN A 8 19.99 -26.20 -8.86
CA ASN A 8 20.02 -25.53 -7.56
C ASN A 8 18.63 -25.43 -6.93
N GLN A 9 17.60 -25.09 -7.72
CA GLN A 9 16.22 -25.05 -7.21
C GLN A 9 15.69 -26.43 -6.85
N ALA A 10 16.05 -27.48 -7.60
CA ALA A 10 15.70 -28.86 -7.27
C ALA A 10 16.36 -29.29 -5.94
N ILE A 11 17.65 -29.00 -5.75
CA ILE A 11 18.36 -29.26 -4.49
C ILE A 11 17.68 -28.51 -3.34
N LYS A 12 17.31 -27.23 -3.53
CA LYS A 12 16.61 -26.44 -2.51
C LYS A 12 15.21 -27.00 -2.20
N ALA A 13 14.44 -27.36 -3.23
CA ALA A 13 13.13 -27.98 -3.07
C ALA A 13 13.20 -29.30 -2.30
N VAL A 14 14.23 -30.12 -2.53
CA VAL A 14 14.40 -31.41 -1.84
C VAL A 14 14.99 -31.25 -0.44
N GLY A 15 16.05 -30.44 -0.29
CA GLY A 15 16.86 -30.36 0.92
C GLY A 15 16.41 -29.31 1.94
N VAL A 16 15.73 -28.25 1.51
CA VAL A 16 15.32 -27.13 2.39
C VAL A 16 13.81 -27.12 2.59
N MET A 17 13.05 -27.26 1.50
CA MET A 17 11.59 -27.14 1.55
C MET A 17 10.93 -28.42 2.08
N LYS A 18 10.19 -28.29 3.17
CA LYS A 18 9.50 -29.38 3.86
C LYS A 18 8.00 -29.31 3.63
N ARG A 19 7.45 -30.45 3.20
CA ARG A 19 6.01 -30.66 3.12
C ARG A 19 5.39 -30.60 4.52
N ASP A 20 4.20 -30.04 4.60
CA ASP A 20 3.41 -29.81 5.82
C ASP A 20 4.03 -28.79 6.81
N VAL A 21 5.12 -28.13 6.41
CA VAL A 21 5.75 -27.03 7.16
C VAL A 21 5.82 -25.78 6.30
N ASP A 22 6.49 -25.85 5.15
CA ASP A 22 6.68 -24.71 4.24
C ASP A 22 5.58 -24.64 3.16
N TYR A 23 5.01 -25.80 2.80
CA TYR A 23 3.95 -25.94 1.82
C TYR A 23 3.13 -27.21 2.06
N VAL A 24 1.92 -27.26 1.49
CA VAL A 24 1.09 -28.46 1.42
C VAL A 24 0.71 -28.75 -0.03
N VAL A 25 0.42 -30.02 -0.32
CA VAL A 25 -0.16 -30.44 -1.60
C VAL A 25 -1.67 -30.54 -1.42
N LYS A 26 -2.44 -29.70 -2.13
CA LYS A 26 -3.90 -29.68 -2.05
C LYS A 26 -4.51 -29.56 -3.44
N ASP A 27 -5.47 -30.42 -3.75
CA ASP A 27 -6.18 -30.43 -5.04
C ASP A 27 -5.24 -30.49 -6.27
N GLY A 28 -4.10 -31.16 -6.11
CA GLY A 28 -3.06 -31.24 -7.14
C GLY A 28 -2.33 -29.91 -7.38
N GLU A 29 -2.25 -29.03 -6.37
CA GLU A 29 -1.47 -27.80 -6.40
C GLU A 29 -0.62 -27.66 -5.13
N ILE A 30 0.49 -26.92 -5.25
CA ILE A 30 1.34 -26.55 -4.11
C ILE A 30 0.79 -25.27 -3.49
N VAL A 31 0.42 -25.32 -2.21
CA VAL A 31 -0.06 -24.16 -1.44
C VAL A 31 0.96 -23.82 -0.36
N ILE A 32 1.43 -22.58 -0.35
CA ILE A 32 2.43 -22.11 0.63
C ILE A 32 1.78 -22.02 2.01
N VAL A 33 2.52 -22.43 3.03
CA VAL A 33 2.15 -22.25 4.44
C VAL A 33 2.88 -21.02 4.96
N ASP A 34 2.14 -20.08 5.55
CA ASP A 34 2.71 -18.93 6.24
C ASP A 34 3.45 -19.38 7.51
N GLU A 35 4.75 -19.10 7.61
CA GLU A 35 5.63 -19.58 8.69
C GLU A 35 5.19 -19.08 10.08
N PHE A 36 4.53 -17.94 10.17
CA PHE A 36 4.13 -17.33 11.45
C PHE A 36 2.76 -17.78 11.91
N THR A 37 1.83 -17.99 10.97
CA THR A 37 0.41 -18.21 11.28
C THR A 37 -0.09 -19.62 10.93
N GLY A 38 0.69 -20.40 10.16
CA GLY A 38 0.29 -21.70 9.63
C GLY A 38 -0.84 -21.62 8.59
N ARG A 39 -1.21 -20.42 8.14
CA ARG A 39 -2.30 -20.22 7.19
C ARG A 39 -1.88 -20.59 5.77
N LEU A 40 -2.81 -21.18 5.03
CA LEU A 40 -2.63 -21.51 3.62
C LEU A 40 -2.75 -20.25 2.74
N MET A 41 -1.69 -19.96 1.98
CA MET A 41 -1.59 -18.77 1.13
C MET A 41 -1.97 -19.08 -0.31
N PHE A 42 -3.27 -19.14 -0.59
CA PHE A 42 -3.78 -19.38 -1.95
C PHE A 42 -3.35 -18.28 -2.92
N GLY A 43 -3.00 -18.67 -4.15
CA GLY A 43 -2.58 -17.76 -5.21
C GLY A 43 -1.13 -17.25 -5.11
N ARG A 44 -0.41 -17.55 -4.02
CA ARG A 44 1.01 -17.23 -3.90
C ARG A 44 1.88 -18.35 -4.46
N ARG A 45 3.01 -17.97 -5.07
CA ARG A 45 4.02 -18.90 -5.60
C ARG A 45 5.40 -18.51 -5.07
N PHE A 46 6.28 -19.51 -4.98
CA PHE A 46 7.70 -19.26 -4.73
C PHE A 46 8.35 -18.74 -6.03
N ASN A 47 9.32 -17.85 -5.90
CA ASN A 47 9.97 -17.20 -7.04
C ASN A 47 11.12 -18.04 -7.62
N GLU A 48 11.69 -17.58 -8.74
CA GLU A 48 12.92 -18.11 -9.35
C GLU A 48 12.89 -19.63 -9.61
N GLY A 49 11.79 -20.14 -10.17
CA GLY A 49 11.66 -21.56 -10.48
C GLY A 49 11.50 -22.50 -9.27
N LEU A 50 11.57 -22.02 -8.02
CA LEU A 50 11.48 -22.86 -6.83
C LEU A 50 10.10 -23.54 -6.71
N HIS A 51 9.03 -22.85 -7.07
CA HIS A 51 7.68 -23.42 -7.00
C HIS A 51 7.53 -24.59 -7.98
N GLN A 52 8.08 -24.47 -9.19
CA GLN A 52 8.11 -25.51 -10.20
C GLN A 52 8.96 -26.70 -9.77
N ALA A 53 10.09 -26.43 -9.08
CA ALA A 53 10.92 -27.49 -8.52
C ALA A 53 10.18 -28.28 -7.42
N ILE A 54 9.36 -27.62 -6.60
CA ILE A 54 8.50 -28.29 -5.61
C ILE A 54 7.35 -29.04 -6.30
N GLU A 55 6.70 -28.46 -7.30
CA GLU A 55 5.69 -29.15 -8.12
C GLU A 55 6.27 -30.44 -8.72
N ALA A 56 7.47 -30.37 -9.28
CA ALA A 56 8.17 -31.54 -9.84
C ALA A 56 8.55 -32.57 -8.77
N LYS A 57 9.04 -32.14 -7.60
CA LYS A 57 9.36 -33.00 -6.46
C LYS A 57 8.13 -33.80 -5.97
N GLU A 58 6.97 -33.15 -5.89
CA GLU A 58 5.74 -33.75 -5.38
C GLU A 58 4.92 -34.48 -6.45
N GLY A 59 5.41 -34.55 -7.70
CA GLY A 59 4.70 -35.21 -8.81
C GLY A 59 3.44 -34.46 -9.25
N VAL A 60 3.34 -33.16 -8.93
CA VAL A 60 2.24 -32.29 -9.32
C VAL A 60 2.46 -31.75 -10.73
N LYS A 61 1.37 -31.41 -11.44
CA LYS A 61 1.46 -30.78 -12.77
C LYS A 61 2.25 -29.48 -12.68
N VAL A 62 3.46 -29.51 -13.23
CA VAL A 62 4.33 -28.33 -13.29
C VAL A 62 3.71 -27.29 -14.21
N LYS A 63 3.40 -26.12 -13.66
CA LYS A 63 2.88 -25.00 -14.44
C LYS A 63 4.06 -24.24 -15.05
N ASN A 64 3.86 -23.68 -16.24
CA ASN A 64 4.89 -22.86 -16.89
C ASN A 64 5.35 -21.73 -15.96
N GLU A 65 6.65 -21.47 -15.96
CA GLU A 65 7.23 -20.37 -15.22
C GLU A 65 6.78 -19.03 -15.81
N SER A 66 6.26 -18.15 -14.95
CA SER A 66 6.07 -16.76 -15.30
C SER A 66 7.43 -16.11 -15.44
N LYS A 67 7.91 -15.97 -16.68
CA LYS A 67 9.18 -15.33 -16.97
C LYS A 67 8.97 -13.84 -17.20
N THR A 68 9.71 -13.02 -16.47
CA THR A 68 9.78 -11.58 -16.72
C THR A 68 10.44 -11.34 -18.09
N LEU A 69 9.67 -10.81 -19.05
CA LEU A 69 10.17 -10.52 -20.40
C LEU A 69 10.86 -9.16 -20.50
N ALA A 70 10.39 -8.19 -19.73
CA ALA A 70 10.95 -6.84 -19.67
C ALA A 70 10.73 -6.26 -18.26
N THR A 71 11.64 -5.40 -17.83
CA THR A 71 11.52 -4.67 -16.56
C THR A 71 12.24 -3.34 -16.68
N ILE A 72 11.64 -2.32 -16.09
CA ILE A 72 12.26 -1.01 -15.90
C ILE A 72 11.73 -0.43 -14.59
N THR A 73 12.59 0.25 -13.83
CA THR A 73 12.16 1.03 -12.66
C THR A 73 11.57 2.36 -13.14
N PHE A 74 10.65 2.96 -12.39
CA PHE A 74 10.14 4.31 -12.74
C PHE A 74 11.28 5.33 -12.86
N GLN A 75 12.29 5.23 -11.99
CA GLN A 75 13.49 6.05 -12.05
C GLN A 75 14.16 5.98 -13.44
N ASN A 76 14.49 4.77 -13.90
CA ASN A 76 15.12 4.58 -15.20
C ASN A 76 14.18 4.93 -16.35
N PHE A 77 12.89 4.64 -16.22
CA PHE A 77 11.89 4.95 -17.25
C PHE A 77 11.78 6.45 -17.51
N PHE A 78 11.67 7.27 -16.46
CA PHE A 78 11.60 8.72 -16.61
C PHE A 78 12.91 9.35 -17.10
N ARG A 79 14.06 8.72 -16.83
CA ARG A 79 15.36 9.15 -17.37
C ARG A 79 15.51 8.92 -18.88
N LEU A 80 14.62 8.16 -19.51
CA LEU A 80 14.63 7.97 -20.98
C LEU A 80 14.08 9.18 -21.73
N TYR A 81 13.37 10.10 -21.06
CA TYR A 81 12.80 11.27 -21.70
C TYR A 81 13.87 12.35 -21.90
N ASP A 82 13.96 12.92 -23.11
CA ASP A 82 14.88 14.02 -23.41
C ASP A 82 14.63 15.26 -22.53
N LYS A 83 13.37 15.45 -22.12
CA LYS A 83 12.96 16.51 -21.20
C LYS A 83 12.00 15.96 -20.16
N LEU A 84 12.33 16.19 -18.89
CA LEU A 84 11.52 15.81 -17.75
C LEU A 84 11.18 17.04 -16.91
N SER A 85 9.94 17.13 -16.45
CA SER A 85 9.46 18.18 -15.54
C SER A 85 8.28 17.65 -14.74
N GLY A 86 8.03 18.21 -13.56
CA GLY A 86 6.92 17.82 -12.69
C GLY A 86 6.38 18.98 -11.87
N MET A 87 5.22 18.78 -11.24
CA MET A 87 4.60 19.75 -10.33
C MET A 87 4.04 19.03 -9.10
N THR A 88 4.24 19.61 -7.92
CA THR A 88 3.70 19.13 -6.65
C THR A 88 3.71 20.28 -5.62
N GLY A 89 2.90 20.16 -4.57
CA GLY A 89 2.87 21.12 -3.47
C GLY A 89 3.93 20.89 -2.39
N THR A 90 4.69 19.80 -2.44
CA THR A 90 5.53 19.35 -1.30
C THR A 90 6.94 18.89 -1.70
N ALA A 91 7.50 19.33 -2.84
CA ALA A 91 8.78 18.81 -3.34
C ALA A 91 10.03 19.34 -2.62
N MET A 92 9.97 20.46 -1.88
CA MET A 92 11.20 21.07 -1.35
C MET A 92 11.97 20.17 -0.38
N THR A 93 11.29 19.31 0.38
CA THR A 93 11.98 18.38 1.29
C THR A 93 12.77 17.31 0.55
N GLU A 94 12.36 16.98 -0.68
CA GLU A 94 12.93 15.92 -1.51
C GLU A 94 13.83 16.47 -2.64
N GLU A 95 14.20 17.76 -2.59
CA GLU A 95 15.00 18.41 -3.64
C GLU A 95 16.30 17.65 -3.94
N ALA A 96 17.00 17.21 -2.89
CA ALA A 96 18.25 16.47 -3.03
C ALA A 96 18.06 15.16 -3.80
N GLU A 97 16.97 14.43 -3.55
CA GLU A 97 16.64 13.20 -4.25
C GLU A 97 16.28 13.47 -5.71
N PHE A 98 15.46 14.50 -5.97
CA PHE A 98 15.10 14.90 -7.35
C PHE A 98 16.33 15.29 -8.17
N ARG A 99 17.24 16.07 -7.59
CA ARG A 99 18.48 16.46 -8.25
C ARG A 99 19.39 15.26 -8.51
N GLN A 100 19.55 14.37 -7.53
CA GLN A 100 20.46 13.22 -7.65
C GLN A 100 19.94 12.16 -8.64
N ILE A 101 18.65 11.85 -8.60
CA ILE A 101 18.07 10.75 -9.39
C ILE A 101 17.66 11.20 -10.79
N TYR A 102 17.08 12.40 -10.89
CA TYR A 102 16.45 12.87 -12.13
C TYR A 102 17.10 14.13 -12.73
N ALA A 103 18.12 14.69 -12.09
CA ALA A 103 18.70 15.99 -12.47
C ALA A 103 17.64 17.10 -12.55
N LEU A 104 16.66 17.06 -11.66
CA LEU A 104 15.61 18.07 -11.55
C LEU A 104 15.87 19.00 -10.38
N ASP A 105 15.84 20.30 -10.65
CA ASP A 105 15.76 21.32 -9.61
C ASP A 105 14.32 21.49 -9.14
N VAL A 106 14.14 21.80 -7.86
CA VAL A 106 12.85 22.15 -7.28
C VAL A 106 12.81 23.66 -7.10
N ILE A 107 11.76 24.28 -7.64
CA ILE A 107 11.53 25.73 -7.53
C ILE A 107 10.23 25.95 -6.77
N GLU A 108 10.32 26.67 -5.65
CA GLU A 108 9.13 27.11 -4.91
C GLU A 108 8.44 28.26 -5.65
N ILE A 109 7.20 28.02 -6.07
CA ILE A 109 6.37 29.04 -6.70
C ILE A 109 5.52 29.72 -5.62
N PRO A 110 5.54 31.06 -5.51
CA PRO A 110 4.77 31.76 -4.49
C PRO A 110 3.27 31.52 -4.67
N THR A 111 2.54 31.44 -3.56
CA THR A 111 1.09 31.27 -3.60
C THR A 111 0.41 32.55 -4.10
N ASN A 112 -0.70 32.40 -4.83
CA ASN A 112 -1.50 33.53 -5.31
C ASN A 112 -2.12 34.37 -4.17
N LYS A 113 -2.29 33.78 -2.98
CA LYS A 113 -2.77 34.46 -1.77
C LYS A 113 -1.91 34.05 -0.57
N PRO A 114 -1.72 34.93 0.43
CA PRO A 114 -1.07 34.56 1.68
C PRO A 114 -1.79 33.39 2.35
N ILE A 115 -1.02 32.45 2.90
CA ILE A 115 -1.56 31.29 3.61
C ILE A 115 -2.07 31.75 4.98
N ALA A 116 -3.36 31.52 5.25
CA ALA A 116 -4.00 31.83 6.53
C ALA A 116 -4.41 30.56 7.31
N ARG A 117 -3.97 29.37 6.86
CA ARG A 117 -4.25 28.10 7.54
C ARG A 117 -3.50 28.06 8.87
N ILE A 118 -4.19 27.68 9.93
CA ILE A 118 -3.60 27.49 11.25
C ILE A 118 -3.28 26.00 11.40
N ASP A 119 -1.99 25.68 11.44
CA ASP A 119 -1.51 24.32 11.68
C ASP A 119 -1.25 24.17 13.19
N HIS A 120 -2.00 23.28 13.83
CA HIS A 120 -1.87 22.98 15.26
C HIS A 120 -0.82 21.89 15.51
N GLU A 121 -0.22 21.88 16.70
CA GLU A 121 0.71 20.84 17.12
C GLU A 121 0.04 19.47 17.26
N ASP A 122 0.86 18.41 17.11
CA ASP A 122 0.41 17.04 17.24
C ASP A 122 -0.04 16.71 18.67
N GLN A 123 -1.10 15.92 18.77
CA GLN A 123 -1.59 15.40 20.06
C GLN A 123 -1.31 13.89 20.17
N VAL A 124 -0.43 13.53 21.09
CA VAL A 124 -0.02 12.14 21.34
C VAL A 124 -0.77 11.56 22.53
N TYR A 125 -1.30 10.35 22.37
CA TYR A 125 -2.08 9.66 23.40
C TYR A 125 -1.44 8.34 23.81
N LYS A 126 -1.62 7.95 25.07
CA LYS A 126 -1.08 6.71 25.65
C LYS A 126 -1.52 5.45 24.89
N ASN A 127 -2.75 5.43 24.36
CA ASN A 127 -3.31 4.30 23.65
C ASN A 127 -4.26 4.74 22.53
N GLU A 128 -4.58 3.81 21.62
CA GLU A 128 -5.45 4.11 20.48
C GLU A 128 -6.89 4.46 20.91
N GLU A 129 -7.40 3.85 21.97
CA GLU A 129 -8.75 4.16 22.47
C GLU A 129 -8.87 5.63 22.91
N GLY A 130 -7.89 6.13 23.66
CA GLY A 130 -7.82 7.53 24.09
C GLY A 130 -7.71 8.48 22.90
N LYS A 131 -6.87 8.14 21.92
CA LYS A 131 -6.75 8.88 20.65
C LYS A 131 -8.10 8.98 19.94
N TYR A 132 -8.80 7.85 19.72
CA TYR A 132 -10.08 7.87 19.00
C TYR A 132 -11.17 8.61 19.77
N LYS A 133 -11.24 8.48 21.10
CA LYS A 133 -12.17 9.27 21.92
C LYS A 133 -11.93 10.78 21.75
N ALA A 134 -10.68 11.21 21.75
CA ALA A 134 -10.34 12.62 21.56
C ALA A 134 -10.66 13.11 20.14
N VAL A 135 -10.34 12.32 19.11
CA VAL A 135 -10.69 12.62 17.70
C VAL A 135 -12.20 12.75 17.53
N ILE A 136 -12.99 11.81 18.06
CA ILE A 136 -14.46 11.89 17.97
C ILE A 136 -15.00 13.13 18.67
N ARG A 137 -14.47 13.47 19.85
CA ARG A 137 -14.87 14.70 20.56
C ARG A 137 -14.57 15.95 19.73
N GLN A 138 -13.40 16.02 19.10
CA GLN A 138 -13.05 17.14 18.23
C GLN A 138 -13.98 17.25 17.02
N ILE A 139 -14.33 16.11 16.40
CA ILE A 139 -15.30 16.06 15.30
C ILE A 139 -16.68 16.54 15.78
N GLU A 140 -17.14 16.10 16.96
CA GLU A 140 -18.40 16.56 17.57
C GLU A 140 -18.43 18.09 17.75
N GLU A 141 -17.35 18.67 18.29
CA GLU A 141 -17.21 20.11 18.50
C GLU A 141 -17.21 20.91 17.19
N CYS A 142 -16.51 20.44 16.15
CA CYS A 142 -16.50 21.06 14.83
C CYS A 142 -17.86 20.94 14.13
N HIS A 143 -18.46 19.74 14.14
CA HIS A 143 -19.75 19.48 13.53
C HIS A 143 -20.87 20.30 14.18
N ALA A 144 -20.85 20.47 15.51
CA ALA A 144 -21.80 21.34 16.22
C ALA A 144 -21.72 22.82 15.80
N LYS A 145 -20.56 23.27 15.31
CA LYS A 145 -20.35 24.63 14.78
C LYS A 145 -20.68 24.74 13.28
N GLY A 146 -21.00 23.64 12.61
CA GLY A 146 -21.15 23.60 11.15
C GLY A 146 -19.82 23.70 10.39
N GLN A 147 -18.69 23.42 11.05
CA GLN A 147 -17.38 23.44 10.41
C GLN A 147 -17.18 22.11 9.63
N PRO A 148 -16.81 22.14 8.34
CA PRO A 148 -16.49 20.94 7.58
C PRO A 148 -15.21 20.29 8.11
N VAL A 149 -15.18 18.95 8.15
CA VAL A 149 -14.06 18.17 8.72
C VAL A 149 -13.66 17.06 7.75
N LEU A 150 -12.35 16.97 7.45
CA LEU A 150 -11.74 15.86 6.74
C LEU A 150 -10.88 15.06 7.71
N VAL A 151 -11.10 13.75 7.79
CA VAL A 151 -10.34 12.84 8.67
C VAL A 151 -9.54 11.86 7.82
N GLY A 152 -8.22 11.88 7.96
CA GLY A 152 -7.32 10.94 7.29
C GLY A 152 -7.01 9.71 8.16
N THR A 153 -7.05 8.53 7.56
CA THR A 153 -6.59 7.27 8.17
C THR A 153 -5.60 6.57 7.23
N ILE A 154 -4.85 5.62 7.79
CA ILE A 154 -3.84 4.84 7.04
C ILE A 154 -4.36 3.53 6.46
N THR A 155 -5.49 3.00 6.98
CA THR A 155 -6.06 1.73 6.53
C THR A 155 -7.59 1.80 6.49
N ILE A 156 -8.19 1.01 5.58
CA ILE A 156 -9.65 0.87 5.45
C ILE A 156 -10.27 0.41 6.77
N GLU A 157 -9.62 -0.52 7.48
CA GLU A 157 -10.10 -1.01 8.78
C GLU A 157 -10.23 0.13 9.81
N LYS A 158 -9.24 1.03 9.88
CA LYS A 158 -9.31 2.20 10.77
C LYS A 158 -10.39 3.18 10.34
N SER A 159 -10.63 3.34 9.03
CA SER A 159 -11.76 4.15 8.53
C SER A 159 -13.11 3.57 8.95
N GLU A 160 -13.31 2.27 8.80
CA GLU A 160 -14.56 1.60 9.18
C GLU A 160 -14.78 1.63 10.70
N LEU A 161 -13.71 1.48 11.50
CA LEU A 161 -13.77 1.64 12.94
C LEU A 161 -14.27 3.05 13.31
N LEU A 162 -13.64 4.10 12.79
CA LEU A 162 -14.06 5.49 13.03
C LEU A 162 -15.47 5.76 12.53
N SER A 163 -15.83 5.26 11.35
CA SER A 163 -17.19 5.33 10.79
C SER A 163 -18.22 4.74 11.75
N SER A 164 -17.95 3.57 12.31
CA SER A 164 -18.84 2.94 13.30
C SER A 164 -18.99 3.78 14.58
N MET A 165 -17.91 4.43 15.03
CA MET A 165 -17.93 5.30 16.20
C MET A 165 -18.74 6.58 15.94
N LEU A 166 -18.59 7.19 14.77
CA LEU A 166 -19.36 8.36 14.34
C LEU A 166 -20.85 8.03 14.15
N LYS A 167 -21.18 6.87 13.57
CA LYS A 167 -22.57 6.38 13.44
C LYS A 167 -23.24 6.24 14.81
N LYS A 168 -22.54 5.71 15.81
CA LYS A 168 -23.05 5.62 17.20
C LYS A 168 -23.35 6.99 17.81
N LYS A 169 -22.67 8.05 17.37
CA LYS A 169 -22.92 9.44 17.77
C LYS A 169 -23.95 10.16 16.89
N GLY A 170 -24.48 9.50 15.85
CA GLY A 170 -25.44 10.09 14.92
C GLY A 170 -24.85 11.13 13.96
N ILE A 171 -23.52 11.18 13.82
CA ILE A 171 -22.86 12.13 12.92
C ILE A 171 -22.85 11.58 11.50
N LYS A 172 -23.45 12.33 10.57
CA LYS A 172 -23.44 11.99 9.15
C LYS A 172 -22.03 12.22 8.59
N HIS A 173 -21.54 11.25 7.82
CA HIS A 173 -20.22 11.29 7.20
C HIS A 173 -20.19 10.36 5.99
N GLU A 174 -19.22 10.59 5.11
CA GLU A 174 -18.92 9.74 3.96
C GLU A 174 -17.54 9.12 4.14
N VAL A 175 -17.37 7.87 3.68
CA VAL A 175 -16.09 7.14 3.75
C VAL A 175 -15.55 6.94 2.34
N LEU A 176 -14.34 7.43 2.09
CA LEU A 176 -13.62 7.28 0.82
C LEU A 176 -12.57 6.17 1.00
N ASN A 177 -12.59 5.16 0.13
CA ASN A 177 -11.70 4.00 0.24
C ASN A 177 -10.85 3.73 -1.01
N ALA A 178 -10.77 4.74 -1.89
CA ALA A 178 -10.04 4.72 -3.16
C ALA A 178 -10.47 3.59 -4.11
N LYS A 179 -11.70 3.08 -3.99
CA LYS A 179 -12.22 2.05 -4.90
C LYS A 179 -12.96 2.62 -6.10
N ASN A 180 -13.59 3.80 -5.94
CA ASN A 180 -14.32 4.45 -7.02
C ASN A 180 -13.94 5.93 -7.09
N HIS A 181 -12.93 6.22 -7.91
CA HIS A 181 -12.36 7.57 -8.01
C HIS A 181 -13.37 8.63 -8.45
N GLU A 182 -14.29 8.31 -9.36
CA GLU A 182 -15.26 9.28 -9.89
C GLU A 182 -16.28 9.69 -8.81
N ARG A 183 -16.91 8.70 -8.16
CA ARG A 183 -17.86 8.97 -7.07
C ARG A 183 -17.19 9.66 -5.88
N GLU A 184 -15.96 9.26 -5.55
CA GLU A 184 -15.22 9.89 -4.44
C GLU A 184 -14.89 11.36 -4.74
N ALA A 185 -14.59 11.70 -5.99
CA ALA A 185 -14.36 13.08 -6.41
C ALA A 185 -15.62 13.96 -6.22
N GLU A 186 -16.81 13.43 -6.55
CA GLU A 186 -18.07 14.15 -6.30
C GLU A 186 -18.29 14.43 -4.82
N ILE A 187 -17.99 13.47 -3.95
CA ILE A 187 -18.09 13.63 -2.49
C ILE A 187 -17.11 14.70 -2.01
N VAL A 188 -15.84 14.64 -2.43
CA VAL A 188 -14.81 15.62 -2.04
C VAL A 188 -15.19 17.03 -2.51
N ALA A 189 -15.76 17.18 -3.70
CA ALA A 189 -16.21 18.48 -4.21
C ALA A 189 -17.32 19.12 -3.34
N GLN A 190 -18.08 18.31 -2.60
CA GLN A 190 -19.12 18.78 -1.69
C GLN A 190 -18.66 18.84 -0.22
N ALA A 191 -17.48 18.34 0.11
CA ALA A 191 -17.03 18.16 1.50
C ALA A 191 -16.72 19.47 2.25
N GLY A 192 -16.62 20.60 1.54
CA GLY A 192 -16.41 21.93 2.13
C GLY A 192 -17.69 22.70 2.46
N LYS A 193 -18.86 22.06 2.34
CA LYS A 193 -20.18 22.66 2.65
C LYS A 193 -20.59 22.48 4.10
#